data_AF-A0A1I0LXF0-F1
#
_entry.id   AF-A0A1I0LXF0-F1
#
_cell.length_a   1.000
_cell.length_b   1.000
_cell.length_c   1.000
_cell.angle_alpha   90.00
_cell.angle_beta   90.00
_cell.angle_gamma   90.00
#
_symmetry.space_group_name_H-M   'P 1'
#
loop_
_entity.id
_entity.type
_entity.pdbx_description
1 polymer ?
#
loop_
_entity_poly.entity_id
_entity_poly.type
_entity_poly.pdbx_seq_one_letter_code
_entity_poly.pdbx_strand_id
1 'polypeptide(L)'
;MSDSYGETGTTADANAEIIADLAAELEQLAAVVADLTARSSKTRKSEPEPPPRPWSWLPMPHTEKADRLAELGDWLTQVLFAWPHAERAILPCWMRHWDVIEELSMLYCCWKTAYLWDEATASDAAQFLDHWLPNAVARIEVRLRPCGQGHHPDRPRRDDAAALGPVVDKLRWL
;
A
#
# COMPACT_ATOMS: atom_id res chain seq x y z
N MET A 1 -70.28 -13.14 -26.70
CA MET A 1 -68.83 -12.83 -26.73
C MET A 1 -68.34 -12.91 -25.31
N SER A 2 -68.18 -14.15 -24.86
CA SER A 2 -67.55 -14.54 -23.60
C SER A 2 -66.18 -15.13 -23.97
N ASP A 3 -65.28 -15.22 -22.99
CA ASP A 3 -63.97 -15.91 -23.05
C ASP A 3 -62.73 -15.01 -23.18
N SER A 4 -62.48 -14.15 -22.18
CA SER A 4 -61.16 -13.50 -21.99
C SER A 4 -60.70 -13.40 -20.52
N TYR A 5 -61.46 -13.91 -19.55
CA TYR A 5 -61.12 -13.79 -18.11
C TYR A 5 -60.36 -14.99 -17.52
N GLY A 6 -60.18 -16.09 -18.28
CA GLY A 6 -59.52 -17.30 -17.79
C GLY A 6 -57.99 -17.27 -17.90
N GLU A 7 -57.44 -16.59 -18.91
CA GLU A 7 -56.03 -16.70 -19.26
C GLU A 7 -55.11 -15.84 -18.36
N THR A 8 -55.62 -14.69 -17.88
CA THR A 8 -54.90 -13.76 -17.00
C THR A 8 -54.79 -14.24 -15.56
N GLY A 9 -55.76 -15.04 -15.07
CA GLY A 9 -55.71 -15.64 -13.74
C GLY A 9 -54.61 -16.71 -13.64
N THR A 10 -54.51 -17.55 -14.67
CA THR A 10 -53.49 -18.61 -14.75
C THR A 10 -52.07 -18.05 -14.89
N THR A 11 -51.87 -16.93 -15.60
CA THR A 11 -50.54 -16.30 -15.69
C THR A 11 -50.13 -15.58 -14.41
N ALA A 12 -51.08 -14.98 -13.68
CA ALA A 12 -50.81 -14.35 -12.40
C ALA A 12 -50.42 -15.38 -11.33
N ASP A 13 -51.12 -16.52 -11.27
CA ASP A 13 -50.80 -17.61 -10.36
C ASP A 13 -49.45 -18.26 -10.69
N ALA A 14 -49.17 -18.49 -11.99
CA ALA A 14 -47.87 -19.01 -12.43
C ALA A 14 -46.71 -18.06 -12.10
N ASN A 15 -46.91 -16.74 -12.23
CA ASN A 15 -45.90 -15.75 -11.85
C ASN A 15 -45.69 -15.72 -10.33
N ALA A 16 -46.74 -15.89 -9.53
CA ALA A 16 -46.62 -15.94 -8.07
C ALA A 16 -45.83 -17.17 -7.61
N GLU A 17 -46.01 -18.31 -8.27
CA GLU A 17 -45.26 -19.55 -8.01
C GLU A 17 -43.77 -19.38 -8.33
N ILE A 18 -43.44 -18.80 -9.50
CA ILE A 18 -42.05 -18.50 -9.89
C ILE A 18 -41.36 -17.54 -8.90
N ILE A 19 -42.08 -16.52 -8.42
CA ILE A 19 -41.54 -15.57 -7.44
C ILE A 19 -41.28 -16.24 -6.10
N ALA A 20 -42.15 -17.16 -5.66
CA ALA A 20 -41.98 -17.91 -4.43
C ALA A 20 -40.77 -18.85 -4.49
N ASP A 21 -40.60 -19.56 -5.60
CA ASP A 21 -39.46 -20.45 -5.81
C ASP A 21 -38.13 -19.68 -5.85
N LEU A 22 -38.09 -18.55 -6.57
CA LEU A 22 -36.90 -17.70 -6.63
C LEU A 22 -36.55 -17.10 -5.26
N ALA A 23 -37.55 -16.73 -4.46
CA ALA A 23 -37.33 -16.25 -3.10
C ALA A 23 -36.70 -17.35 -2.21
N ALA A 24 -37.17 -18.59 -2.33
CA ALA A 24 -36.60 -19.72 -1.60
C ALA A 24 -35.15 -20.03 -2.03
N GLU A 25 -34.85 -19.96 -3.33
CA GLU A 25 -33.48 -20.11 -3.83
C GLU A 25 -32.55 -18.99 -3.34
N LEU A 26 -33.03 -17.75 -3.27
CA LEU A 26 -32.27 -16.62 -2.74
C LEU A 26 -31.97 -16.77 -1.25
N GLU A 27 -32.94 -17.23 -0.45
CA GLU A 27 -32.74 -17.51 0.97
C GLU A 27 -31.71 -18.64 1.17
N GLN A 28 -31.78 -19.69 0.36
CA GLN A 28 -30.83 -20.80 0.41
C GLN A 28 -29.42 -20.34 0.01
N LEU A 29 -29.29 -19.52 -1.03
CA LEU A 29 -28.01 -18.96 -1.44
C LEU A 29 -27.44 -18.02 -0.36
N ALA A 30 -28.28 -17.17 0.24
CA ALA A 30 -27.89 -16.29 1.34
C ALA A 30 -27.38 -17.11 2.55
N ALA A 31 -28.05 -18.21 2.89
CA ALA A 31 -27.62 -19.10 3.96
C ALA A 31 -26.27 -19.77 3.65
N VAL A 32 -26.06 -20.23 2.40
CA VAL A 32 -24.80 -20.83 1.96
C VAL A 32 -23.65 -19.80 1.98
N VAL A 33 -23.91 -18.57 1.54
CA VAL A 33 -22.91 -17.47 1.60
C VAL A 33 -22.59 -17.12 3.05
N ALA A 34 -23.59 -17.02 3.94
CA ALA A 34 -23.38 -16.78 5.37
C ALA A 34 -22.54 -17.89 6.03
N ASP A 35 -22.79 -19.15 5.69
CA ASP A 35 -22.03 -20.28 6.23
C ASP A 35 -20.61 -20.36 5.64
N LEU A 36 -20.42 -20.06 4.35
CA LEU A 36 -19.09 -19.98 3.72
C LEU A 36 -18.25 -18.83 4.31
N THR A 37 -18.86 -17.67 4.55
CA THR A 37 -18.19 -16.54 5.21
C THR A 37 -17.85 -16.82 6.67
N ALA A 38 -18.74 -17.51 7.40
CA ALA A 38 -18.49 -17.96 8.77
C ALA A 38 -17.40 -19.05 8.85
N ARG A 39 -17.35 -19.98 7.90
CA ARG A 39 -16.27 -20.97 7.79
C ARG A 39 -14.95 -20.33 7.41
N SER A 40 -14.96 -19.39 6.46
CA SER A 40 -13.77 -18.63 6.06
C SER A 40 -13.18 -17.79 7.21
N SER A 41 -14.03 -17.25 8.09
CA SER A 41 -13.58 -16.52 9.29
C SER A 41 -13.11 -17.45 10.41
N LYS A 42 -13.75 -18.62 10.62
CA LYS A 42 -13.30 -19.64 11.60
C LYS A 42 -11.96 -20.29 11.22
N THR A 43 -11.71 -20.54 9.94
CA THR A 43 -10.41 -21.02 9.44
C THR A 43 -9.32 -19.94 9.55
N ARG A 44 -9.70 -18.67 9.70
CA ARG A 44 -8.82 -17.52 9.90
C ARG A 44 -8.49 -17.19 11.36
N LYS A 45 -8.55 -18.16 12.29
CA LYS A 45 -7.65 -18.13 13.46
C LYS A 45 -6.19 -18.41 13.05
N SER A 46 -5.78 -17.86 11.93
CA SER A 46 -4.42 -17.77 11.46
C SER A 46 -3.70 -16.72 12.30
N GLU A 47 -2.47 -17.03 12.67
CA GLU A 47 -1.53 -16.11 13.30
C GLU A 47 -1.59 -14.74 12.61
N PRO A 48 -1.57 -13.64 13.36
CA PRO A 48 -1.70 -12.31 12.78
C PRO A 48 -0.67 -12.12 11.67
N GLU A 49 -1.13 -11.54 10.55
CA GLU A 49 -0.24 -11.26 9.44
C GLU A 49 0.87 -10.33 9.91
N PRO A 50 2.15 -10.61 9.61
CA PRO A 50 3.24 -9.75 10.06
C PRO A 50 3.05 -8.32 9.52
N PRO A 51 3.56 -7.31 10.24
CA PRO A 51 3.45 -5.93 9.78
C PRO A 51 4.11 -5.74 8.41
N PRO A 52 3.67 -4.75 7.61
CA PRO A 52 4.23 -4.44 6.31
C PRO A 52 5.76 -4.37 6.34
N ARG A 53 6.42 -5.18 5.48
CA ARG A 53 7.88 -5.21 5.42
C ARG A 53 8.43 -3.98 4.70
N PRO A 54 9.57 -3.42 5.16
CA PRO A 54 10.35 -2.47 4.40
C PRO A 54 10.68 -2.97 3.00
N TRP A 55 10.64 -2.07 2.01
CA TRP A 55 11.04 -2.37 0.65
C TRP A 55 12.57 -2.43 0.54
N SER A 56 13.09 -3.52 -0.03
CA SER A 56 14.50 -3.59 -0.41
C SER A 56 14.64 -3.23 -1.88
N TRP A 57 14.95 -1.97 -2.15
CA TRP A 57 15.00 -1.47 -3.52
C TRP A 57 16.17 -2.03 -4.33
N LEU A 58 17.32 -2.31 -3.72
CA LEU A 58 18.50 -2.81 -4.45
C LEU A 58 18.23 -4.11 -5.24
N PRO A 59 17.73 -5.19 -4.62
CA PRO A 59 17.46 -6.45 -5.33
C PRO A 59 16.18 -6.43 -6.17
N MET A 60 15.33 -5.41 -6.00
CA MET A 60 14.02 -5.33 -6.65
C MET A 60 14.14 -5.24 -8.19
N PRO A 61 13.39 -6.05 -8.96
CA PRO A 61 13.32 -5.94 -10.41
C PRO A 61 12.89 -4.56 -10.88
N HIS A 62 13.34 -4.13 -12.07
CA HIS A 62 13.03 -2.79 -12.60
C HIS A 62 11.53 -2.51 -12.77
N THR A 63 10.75 -3.51 -13.17
CA THR A 63 9.29 -3.37 -13.29
C THR A 63 8.66 -3.13 -11.93
N GLU A 64 9.01 -3.92 -10.92
CA GLU A 64 8.52 -3.75 -9.56
C GLU A 64 8.95 -2.41 -8.95
N LYS A 65 10.17 -1.93 -9.25
CA LYS A 65 10.62 -0.59 -8.85
C LYS A 65 9.71 0.51 -9.39
N ALA A 66 9.28 0.41 -10.64
CA ALA A 66 8.38 1.39 -11.24
C ALA A 66 7.02 1.39 -10.53
N ASP A 67 6.46 0.20 -10.27
CA ASP A 67 5.19 0.05 -9.58
C ASP A 67 5.24 0.60 -8.15
N ARG A 68 6.31 0.31 -7.40
CA ARG A 68 6.50 0.85 -6.04
C ARG A 68 6.71 2.35 -6.02
N LEU A 69 7.38 2.90 -7.03
CA LEU A 69 7.58 4.35 -7.12
C LEU A 69 6.27 5.07 -7.44
N ALA A 70 5.40 4.47 -8.28
CA ALA A 70 4.05 4.97 -8.54
C ALA A 70 3.18 4.91 -7.27
N GLU A 71 3.17 3.76 -6.58
CA GLU A 71 2.48 3.58 -5.29
C GLU A 71 2.91 4.64 -4.27
N LEU A 72 4.22 4.92 -4.19
CA LEU A 72 4.75 5.94 -3.30
C LEU A 72 4.29 7.35 -3.71
N GLY A 73 4.30 7.67 -5.00
CA GLY A 73 3.81 8.96 -5.52
C GLY A 73 2.33 9.22 -5.20
N ASP A 74 1.51 8.18 -5.33
CA ASP A 74 0.09 8.23 -4.98
C ASP A 74 -0.10 8.47 -3.48
N TRP A 75 0.62 7.72 -2.64
CA TRP A 75 0.57 7.90 -1.19
C TRP A 75 1.04 9.29 -0.75
N LEU A 76 2.11 9.83 -1.35
CA LEU A 76 2.56 11.20 -1.07
C LEU A 76 1.44 12.21 -1.30
N THR A 77 0.78 12.11 -2.45
CA THR A 77 -0.26 13.07 -2.87
C THR A 77 -1.54 12.93 -2.05
N GLN A 78 -1.97 11.71 -1.77
CA GLN A 78 -3.25 11.43 -1.10
C GLN A 78 -3.15 11.50 0.42
N VAL A 79 -1.97 11.24 0.99
CA VAL A 79 -1.77 11.08 2.42
C VAL A 79 -0.72 12.05 2.93
N LEU A 80 0.54 11.93 2.51
CA LEU A 80 1.64 12.66 3.17
C LEU A 80 1.54 14.18 3.01
N PHE A 81 1.05 14.67 1.88
CA PHE A 81 0.89 16.10 1.62
C PHE A 81 -0.32 16.71 2.34
N ALA A 82 -1.14 15.92 3.04
CA ALA A 82 -2.09 16.45 4.02
C ALA A 82 -1.38 17.16 5.19
N TRP A 83 -0.09 16.89 5.42
CA TRP A 83 0.75 17.60 6.37
C TRP A 83 1.55 18.71 5.67
N PRO A 84 1.23 20.01 5.88
CA PRO A 84 1.85 21.10 5.12
C PRO A 84 3.37 21.21 5.28
N HIS A 85 3.92 20.73 6.39
CA HIS A 85 5.37 20.73 6.62
C HIS A 85 6.08 19.71 5.73
N ALA A 86 5.47 18.54 5.50
CA ALA A 86 6.02 17.51 4.63
C ALA A 86 5.94 17.95 3.16
N GLU A 87 4.80 18.50 2.74
CA GLU A 87 4.60 19.06 1.39
C GLU A 87 5.68 20.11 1.04
N ARG A 88 5.98 21.03 1.96
CA ARG A 88 7.02 22.05 1.73
C ARG A 88 8.45 21.49 1.71
N ALA A 89 8.73 20.47 2.50
CA ALA A 89 10.07 19.89 2.61
C ALA A 89 10.44 18.99 1.43
N ILE A 90 9.46 18.33 0.82
CA ILE A 90 9.67 17.37 -0.27
C ILE A 90 9.61 18.08 -1.62
N LEU A 91 10.78 18.41 -2.17
CA LEU A 91 10.88 19.09 -3.47
C LEU A 91 10.47 18.17 -4.65
N PRO A 92 9.98 18.70 -5.77
CA PRO A 92 9.58 17.91 -6.95
C PRO A 92 10.67 16.99 -7.52
N CYS A 93 11.94 17.27 -7.23
CA CYS A 93 13.06 16.45 -7.67
C CYS A 93 13.27 15.17 -6.84
N TRP A 94 12.47 14.90 -5.81
CA TRP A 94 12.66 13.78 -4.86
C TRP A 94 12.87 12.41 -5.54
N MET A 95 12.21 12.14 -6.67
CA MET A 95 12.35 10.89 -7.43
C MET A 95 13.75 10.69 -8.04
N ARG A 96 14.57 11.74 -8.08
CA ARG A 96 15.96 11.70 -8.56
C ARG A 96 16.96 11.42 -7.42
N HIS A 97 16.47 11.33 -6.18
CA HIS A 97 17.30 11.17 -4.99
C HIS A 97 17.03 9.80 -4.35
N TRP A 98 17.95 8.87 -4.58
CA TRP A 98 17.80 7.49 -4.09
C TRP A 98 17.63 7.41 -2.57
N ASP A 99 18.43 8.20 -1.84
CA ASP A 99 18.36 8.30 -0.39
C ASP A 99 17.04 8.90 0.13
N VAL A 100 16.39 9.75 -0.67
CA VAL A 100 15.05 10.27 -0.37
C VAL A 100 13.98 9.22 -0.67
N ILE A 101 14.10 8.47 -1.77
CA ILE A 101 13.19 7.36 -2.09
C ILE A 101 13.20 6.32 -0.96
N GLU A 102 14.38 5.90 -0.50
CA GLU A 102 14.54 4.94 0.60
C GLU A 102 13.86 5.44 1.89
N GLU A 103 14.07 6.70 2.24
CA GLU A 103 13.47 7.32 3.43
C GLU A 103 11.95 7.39 3.34
N LEU A 104 11.42 7.83 2.20
CA LEU A 104 9.98 7.91 1.96
C LEU A 104 9.34 6.52 1.97
N SER A 105 10.02 5.51 1.45
CA SER A 105 9.55 4.12 1.46
C SER A 105 9.47 3.57 2.87
N MET A 106 10.47 3.86 3.71
CA MET A 106 10.44 3.50 5.13
C MET A 106 9.29 4.20 5.85
N LEU A 107 9.12 5.49 5.64
CA LEU A 107 8.03 6.26 6.23
C LEU A 107 6.66 5.72 5.80
N TYR A 108 6.51 5.35 4.52
CA TYR A 108 5.31 4.73 3.99
C TYR A 108 5.01 3.39 4.68
N CYS A 109 6.00 2.52 4.87
CA CYS A 109 5.81 1.28 5.62
C CYS A 109 5.41 1.54 7.07
N CYS A 110 6.05 2.50 7.76
CA CYS A 110 5.65 2.90 9.11
C CYS A 110 4.20 3.40 9.17
N TRP A 111 3.77 4.20 8.18
CA TRP A 111 2.38 4.65 8.08
C TRP A 111 1.42 3.47 7.88
N LYS A 112 1.73 2.55 6.97
CA LYS A 112 0.90 1.34 6.76
C LYS A 112 0.81 0.50 8.03
N THR A 113 1.91 0.31 8.75
CA THR A 113 1.90 -0.40 10.04
C THR A 113 1.03 0.33 11.07
N ALA A 114 1.10 1.66 11.13
CA ALA A 114 0.36 2.42 12.14
C ALA A 114 -1.15 2.54 11.85
N TYR A 115 -1.56 2.53 10.57
CA TYR A 115 -2.94 2.86 10.18
C TYR A 115 -3.69 1.76 9.43
N LEU A 116 -2.99 0.81 8.80
CA LEU A 116 -3.61 -0.22 7.96
C LEU A 116 -3.37 -1.64 8.46
N TRP A 117 -2.48 -1.86 9.42
CA TRP A 117 -2.25 -3.18 10.00
C TRP A 117 -3.31 -3.50 11.05
N ASP A 118 -3.87 -4.70 11.00
CA ASP A 118 -5.02 -5.09 11.84
C ASP A 118 -4.70 -5.11 13.34
N GLU A 119 -3.45 -5.33 13.73
CA GLU A 119 -3.01 -5.30 15.14
C GLU A 119 -2.43 -3.94 15.56
N ALA A 120 -2.49 -2.93 14.68
CA ALA A 120 -2.00 -1.61 15.01
C ALA A 120 -2.73 -1.01 16.22
N THR A 121 -1.98 -0.38 17.09
CA THR A 121 -2.49 0.29 18.28
C THR A 121 -2.45 1.80 18.12
N ALA A 122 -3.18 2.52 18.99
CA ALA A 122 -3.06 3.97 19.07
C ALA A 122 -1.61 4.42 19.40
N SER A 123 -0.81 3.58 20.05
CA SER A 123 0.61 3.86 20.31
C SER A 123 1.44 3.87 19.03
N ASP A 124 1.11 3.03 18.04
CA ASP A 124 1.82 2.99 16.76
C ASP A 124 1.53 4.26 15.95
N ALA A 125 0.28 4.72 15.95
CA ALA A 125 -0.10 6.01 15.37
C ALA A 125 0.58 7.20 16.09
N ALA A 126 0.63 7.18 17.42
CA ALA A 126 1.34 8.21 18.19
C ALA A 126 2.84 8.20 17.86
N GLN A 127 3.47 7.02 17.79
CA GLN A 127 4.88 6.90 17.42
C GLN A 127 5.15 7.38 15.99
N PHE A 128 4.24 7.10 15.05
CA PHE A 128 4.32 7.64 13.70
C PHE A 128 4.33 9.17 13.69
N LEU A 129 3.40 9.79 14.41
CA LEU A 129 3.24 11.25 14.44
C LEU A 129 4.39 11.95 15.18
N ASP A 130 4.82 11.40 16.32
CA ASP A 130 5.79 12.06 17.20
C ASP A 130 7.24 11.74 16.83
N HIS A 131 7.49 10.59 16.21
CA HIS A 131 8.84 10.11 15.93
C HIS A 131 9.11 9.90 14.44
N TRP A 132 8.33 9.08 13.75
CA TRP A 132 8.71 8.65 12.39
C TRP A 132 8.56 9.77 11.37
N LEU A 133 7.40 10.44 11.33
CA LEU A 133 7.10 11.53 10.41
C LEU A 133 8.07 12.73 10.54
N PRO A 134 8.20 13.38 11.71
CA PRO A 134 9.03 14.57 11.82
C PRO A 134 10.50 14.30 11.54
N ASN A 135 11.02 13.16 11.99
CA ASN A 135 12.43 12.81 11.78
C ASN A 135 12.73 12.46 10.31
N ALA A 136 11.83 11.76 9.62
CA ALA A 136 11.99 11.47 8.19
C ALA A 136 11.96 12.76 7.37
N VAL A 137 11.00 13.65 7.63
CA VAL A 137 10.90 14.94 6.95
C VAL A 137 12.14 15.79 7.18
N ALA A 138 12.65 15.88 8.41
CA ALA A 138 13.87 16.62 8.72
C ALA A 138 15.10 16.09 7.95
N ARG A 139 15.24 14.75 7.82
CA ARG A 139 16.32 14.15 7.01
C ARG A 139 16.17 14.46 5.53
N ILE A 140 14.95 14.39 5.00
CA ILE A 140 14.68 14.70 3.58
C ILE A 140 14.98 16.16 3.28
N GLU A 141 14.59 17.09 4.15
CA GLU A 141 14.87 18.51 3.98
C GLU A 141 16.37 18.79 3.86
N VAL A 142 17.19 18.15 4.70
CA VAL A 142 18.66 18.26 4.64
C VAL A 142 19.20 17.74 3.31
N ARG A 143 18.71 16.59 2.83
CA ARG A 143 19.15 15.96 1.57
C ARG A 143 18.76 16.77 0.33
N LEU A 144 17.58 17.40 0.36
CA LEU A 144 17.04 18.17 -0.77
C LEU A 144 17.45 19.64 -0.74
N ARG A 145 18.00 20.15 0.38
CA ARG A 145 18.47 21.54 0.51
C ARG A 145 19.36 22.01 -0.65
N PRO A 146 20.36 21.24 -1.14
CA PRO A 146 21.18 21.67 -2.28
C PRO A 146 20.36 21.88 -3.56
N CYS A 147 19.30 21.10 -3.76
CA CYS A 147 18.45 21.17 -4.95
C CYS A 147 17.63 22.46 -4.99
N GLY A 148 17.21 22.96 -3.82
CA GLY A 148 16.63 24.29 -3.67
C GLY A 148 17.61 25.44 -3.97
N GLN A 149 18.92 25.14 -4.04
CA GLN A 149 20.00 26.10 -4.34
C GLN A 149 20.56 25.95 -5.76
N GLY A 150 19.91 25.16 -6.62
CA GLY A 150 20.30 24.97 -8.02
C GLY A 150 21.22 23.78 -8.30
N HIS A 151 21.39 22.83 -7.37
CA HIS A 151 22.07 21.56 -7.62
C HIS A 151 21.18 20.56 -8.35
N HIS A 152 21.74 19.84 -9.33
CA HIS A 152 21.06 18.74 -10.03
C HIS A 152 21.82 17.41 -9.85
N PRO A 153 21.15 16.33 -9.40
CA PRO A 153 21.78 15.09 -8.95
C PRO A 153 22.12 14.09 -10.06
N ASP A 154 22.10 14.45 -11.34
CA ASP A 154 22.26 13.52 -12.48
C ASP A 154 23.68 12.93 -12.65
N ARG A 155 24.48 12.90 -11.57
CA ARG A 155 25.80 12.27 -11.57
C ARG A 155 25.64 10.75 -11.47
N PRO A 156 26.44 9.97 -12.23
CA PRO A 156 26.43 8.52 -12.10
C PRO A 156 26.85 8.08 -10.69
N ARG A 157 26.35 6.91 -10.26
CA ARG A 157 26.74 6.32 -8.98
C ARG A 157 28.26 6.17 -8.92
N ARG A 158 28.84 6.61 -7.81
CA ARG A 158 30.28 6.44 -7.54
C ARG A 158 30.62 4.95 -7.54
N ASP A 159 31.62 4.57 -8.35
CA ASP A 159 32.19 3.22 -8.38
C ASP A 159 33.66 3.30 -7.92
N ASP A 160 33.90 2.85 -6.69
CA ASP A 160 35.23 2.81 -6.08
C ASP A 160 35.90 1.44 -6.23
N ALA A 161 35.35 0.51 -7.01
CA ALA A 161 35.86 -0.87 -7.10
C ALA A 161 37.36 -0.94 -7.44
N ALA A 162 37.80 -0.10 -8.39
CA ALA A 162 39.21 0.00 -8.76
C ALA A 162 40.09 0.55 -7.63
N ALA A 163 39.57 1.50 -6.83
CA ALA A 163 40.29 2.08 -5.70
C ALA A 163 40.40 1.11 -4.51
N LEU A 164 39.44 0.18 -4.38
CA LEU A 164 39.43 -0.83 -3.33
C LEU A 164 40.39 -1.99 -3.58
N GLY A 165 40.72 -2.31 -4.84
CA GLY A 165 41.57 -3.45 -5.21
C GLY A 165 42.89 -3.53 -4.42
N PRO A 166 43.72 -2.46 -4.41
CA PRO A 166 44.99 -2.46 -3.69
C PRO A 166 44.83 -2.65 -2.16
N VAL A 167 43.74 -2.14 -1.58
CA VAL A 167 43.45 -2.28 -0.14
C VAL A 167 43.07 -3.72 0.18
N VAL A 168 42.19 -4.32 -0.63
CA VAL A 168 41.77 -5.72 -0.47
C VAL A 168 42.95 -6.66 -0.61
N ASP A 169 43.82 -6.45 -1.60
CA ASP A 169 45.00 -7.31 -1.79
C ASP A 169 45.97 -7.18 -0.63
N LYS A 170 46.21 -5.97 -0.11
CA LYS A 170 47.04 -5.79 1.10
C LYS A 170 46.47 -6.52 2.32
N LEU A 171 45.15 -6.50 2.50
CA LEU A 171 44.47 -7.18 3.61
C LEU A 171 44.47 -8.72 3.49
N ARG A 172 44.55 -9.27 2.26
CA ARG A 172 44.62 -10.73 2.03
C ARG A 172 45.94 -11.37 2.45
N TRP A 173 46.99 -10.57 2.64
CA TRP A 173 48.33 -11.04 3.01
C TRP A 173 48.74 -10.64 4.44
N LEU A 174 47.78 -10.23 5.27
CA LEU A 174 47.91 -10.10 6.73
C LEU A 174 47.27 -11.31 7.41
#